data_AF-A0A521ISB3-F1
#
_entry.id   AF-A0A521ISB3-F1
#
_cell.length_a   1.000
_cell.length_b   1.000
_cell.length_c   1.000
_cell.angle_alpha   90.00
_cell.angle_beta   90.00
_cell.angle_gamma   90.00
#
_symmetry.space_group_name_H-M   'P 1'
#
loop_
_entity.id
_entity.type
_entity.pdbx_description
1 polymer ?
#
loop_
_entity_poly.entity_id
_entity_poly.type
_entity_poly.pdbx_seq_one_letter_code
_entity_poly.pdbx_strand_id
1 'polypeptide(L)'
;MSMMNLSLRQGLAYQKLPCEGSSAEDAYRALISFLDQAPAGSEGVLLLSFEMNVLFLGTSAPPDEETLKKIAKAEKLDPAEGDHVLEPGHYRFIQIPLPASIEELPLENLALKEGDLLYVRILKEGSFALVAQLWIRRRAE
;
A
#
# COMPACT_ATOMS: atom_id res chain seq x y z
N MET A 1 -9.89 5.83 16.22
CA MET A 1 -9.56 4.75 15.27
C MET A 1 -8.78 3.67 16.01
N SER A 2 -9.04 2.39 15.74
CA SER A 2 -8.31 1.29 16.37
C SER A 2 -7.18 0.83 15.47
N MET A 3 -5.96 0.86 15.99
CA MET A 3 -4.82 0.20 15.36
C MET A 3 -4.93 -1.30 15.57
N MET A 4 -4.64 -2.07 14.52
CA MET A 4 -4.67 -3.54 14.54
C MET A 4 -3.29 -4.08 14.21
N ASN A 5 -3.01 -5.30 14.64
CA ASN A 5 -1.86 -6.06 14.15
C ASN A 5 -2.32 -6.95 13.01
N LEU A 6 -1.65 -6.82 11.87
CA LEU A 6 -1.92 -7.62 10.69
C LEU A 6 -0.74 -8.55 10.42
N SER A 7 -1.04 -9.84 10.24
CA SER A 7 -0.06 -10.83 9.80
C SER A 7 -0.24 -11.07 8.32
N LEU A 8 0.68 -10.54 7.52
CA LEU A 8 0.73 -10.83 6.09
C LEU A 8 1.40 -12.17 5.86
N ARG A 9 0.66 -13.12 5.30
CA ARG A 9 1.15 -14.48 5.06
C ARG A 9 1.96 -14.61 3.76
N GLN A 10 1.62 -13.83 2.75
CA GLN A 10 2.21 -13.89 1.41
C GLN A 10 2.50 -12.46 0.95
N GLY A 11 3.63 -12.26 0.28
CA GLY A 11 4.05 -10.92 -0.13
C GLY A 11 3.13 -10.32 -1.18
N LEU A 12 3.16 -9.00 -1.31
CA LEU A 12 2.41 -8.26 -2.33
C LEU A 12 3.41 -7.54 -3.24
N ALA A 13 3.36 -7.82 -4.53
CA ALA A 13 4.26 -7.22 -5.51
C ALA A 13 3.63 -6.00 -6.17
N TYR A 14 4.50 -5.02 -6.43
CA TYR A 14 4.16 -3.77 -7.09
C TYR A 14 5.14 -3.49 -8.21
N GLN A 15 4.60 -3.04 -9.34
CA GLN A 15 5.36 -2.50 -10.46
C GLN A 15 5.55 -1.00 -10.22
N LYS A 16 6.77 -0.50 -10.45
CA LYS A 16 7.11 0.90 -10.20
C LYS A 16 6.30 1.81 -11.13
N LEU A 17 5.69 2.84 -10.55
CA LEU A 17 5.04 3.88 -11.35
C LEU A 17 6.14 4.81 -11.91
N PRO A 18 6.17 5.10 -13.21
CA PRO A 18 7.10 6.08 -13.78
C PRO A 18 6.63 7.49 -13.41
N CYS A 19 6.91 7.91 -12.19
CA CYS A 19 6.60 9.27 -11.72
C CYS A 19 7.85 9.91 -11.13
N GLU A 20 8.18 11.09 -11.65
CA GLU A 20 9.22 11.97 -11.12
C GLU A 20 8.59 12.93 -10.10
N GLY A 21 7.98 12.38 -9.04
CA GLY A 21 7.47 13.19 -7.94
C GLY A 21 8.63 13.70 -7.08
N SER A 22 8.74 15.02 -6.93
CA SER A 22 9.80 15.65 -6.10
C SER A 22 9.46 15.59 -4.60
N SER A 23 8.20 15.30 -4.25
CA SER A 23 7.65 15.28 -2.89
C SER A 23 6.67 14.13 -2.66
N ALA A 24 6.36 13.84 -1.39
CA ALA A 24 5.40 12.80 -1.00
C ALA A 24 3.95 13.14 -1.40
N GLU A 25 3.59 14.42 -1.38
CA GLU A 25 2.27 14.89 -1.83
C GLU A 25 2.09 14.68 -3.34
N ASP A 26 3.11 15.00 -4.15
CA ASP A 26 3.06 14.78 -5.59
C ASP A 26 2.93 13.28 -5.93
N ALA A 27 3.71 12.45 -5.24
CA ALA A 27 3.65 11.00 -5.38
C ALA A 27 2.26 10.44 -5.00
N TYR A 28 1.66 10.95 -3.91
CA TYR A 28 0.33 10.57 -3.46
C TYR A 28 -0.75 10.96 -4.49
N ARG A 29 -0.72 12.19 -5.00
CA ARG A 29 -1.66 12.65 -6.03
C ARG A 29 -1.51 11.89 -7.34
N ALA A 30 -0.29 11.60 -7.75
CA ALA A 30 -0.01 10.79 -8.93
C ALA A 30 -0.58 9.37 -8.76
N LEU A 31 -0.44 8.77 -7.58
CA LEU A 31 -1.01 7.47 -7.26
C LEU A 31 -2.53 7.44 -7.39
N ILE A 32 -3.22 8.41 -6.77
CA ILE A 32 -4.68 8.52 -6.84
C ILE A 32 -5.14 8.71 -8.29
N SER A 33 -4.51 9.65 -9.00
CA SER A 33 -4.86 9.95 -10.40
C SER A 33 -4.70 8.74 -11.31
N PHE A 34 -3.67 7.93 -11.07
CA PHE A 34 -3.49 6.66 -11.78
C PHE A 34 -4.60 5.67 -11.43
N LEU A 35 -4.89 5.48 -10.13
CA LEU A 35 -5.90 4.53 -9.68
C LEU A 35 -7.30 4.91 -10.15
N ASP A 36 -7.64 6.19 -10.27
CA ASP A 36 -8.93 6.64 -10.81
C ASP A 36 -9.20 6.08 -12.22
N GLN A 37 -8.14 5.90 -13.02
CA GLN A 37 -8.22 5.35 -14.37
C GLN A 37 -8.02 3.83 -14.43
N ALA A 38 -7.52 3.21 -13.37
CA ALA A 38 -7.25 1.78 -13.29
C ALA A 38 -8.54 0.94 -13.17
N PRO A 39 -8.53 -0.35 -13.53
CA PRO A 39 -9.67 -1.24 -13.29
C PRO A 39 -9.95 -1.45 -11.78
N ALA A 40 -11.18 -1.81 -11.43
CA ALA A 40 -11.51 -2.21 -10.07
C ALA A 40 -10.72 -3.46 -9.67
N GLY A 41 -10.27 -3.50 -8.41
CA GLY A 41 -9.35 -4.51 -7.89
C GLY A 41 -7.87 -4.13 -8.02
N SER A 42 -7.54 -3.05 -8.73
CA SER A 42 -6.18 -2.48 -8.71
C SER A 42 -5.84 -1.91 -7.34
N GLU A 43 -4.55 -1.90 -7.03
CA GLU A 43 -4.02 -1.26 -5.84
C GLU A 43 -2.76 -0.46 -6.12
N GLY A 44 -2.56 0.58 -5.32
CA GLY A 44 -1.39 1.43 -5.32
C GLY A 44 -0.66 1.36 -3.99
N VAL A 45 0.64 1.55 -4.01
CA VAL A 45 1.45 1.70 -2.79
C VAL A 45 2.39 2.89 -2.93
N LEU A 46 2.40 3.71 -1.88
CA LEU A 46 3.41 4.73 -1.63
C LEU A 46 4.17 4.33 -0.37
N LEU A 47 5.44 3.99 -0.52
CA LEU A 47 6.34 3.65 0.58
C LEU A 47 7.12 4.89 1.00
N LEU A 48 7.06 5.20 2.29
CA LEU A 48 7.64 6.37 2.90
C LEU A 48 8.60 5.95 4.02
N SER A 49 9.69 6.70 4.17
CA SER A 49 10.52 6.63 5.37
C SER A 49 9.80 7.28 6.56
N PHE A 50 10.38 7.12 7.77
CA PHE A 50 9.97 7.86 8.96
C PHE A 50 9.89 9.39 8.76
N GLU A 51 10.79 9.94 7.94
CA GLU A 51 10.85 11.38 7.62
C GLU A 51 9.92 11.78 6.47
N MET A 52 9.01 10.88 6.05
CA MET A 52 8.09 11.07 4.93
C MET A 52 8.78 11.23 3.55
N ASN A 53 10.03 10.80 3.42
CA ASN A 53 10.70 10.74 2.13
C ASN A 53 10.12 9.58 1.30
N VAL A 54 9.85 9.83 0.01
CA VAL A 54 9.36 8.81 -0.91
C VAL A 54 10.48 7.82 -1.21
N LEU A 55 10.29 6.58 -0.80
CA LEU A 55 11.23 5.48 -1.06
C LEU A 55 10.81 4.67 -2.28
N PHE A 56 9.50 4.51 -2.48
CA PHE A 56 8.95 3.78 -3.61
C PHE A 56 7.50 4.20 -3.89
N LEU A 57 7.13 4.20 -5.17
CA LEU A 57 5.77 4.40 -5.64
C LEU A 57 5.48 3.35 -6.71
N GLY A 58 4.41 2.58 -6.53
CA GLY A 58 4.08 1.52 -7.46
C GLY A 58 2.62 1.11 -7.40
N THR A 59 2.25 0.22 -8.31
CA THR A 59 0.87 -0.25 -8.47
C THR A 59 0.85 -1.74 -8.78
N SER A 60 -0.30 -2.35 -8.55
CA SER A 60 -0.60 -3.72 -8.91
C SER A 60 -1.93 -3.78 -9.65
N ALA A 61 -1.97 -4.59 -10.70
CA ALA A 61 -3.19 -4.87 -11.43
C ALA A 61 -4.14 -5.74 -10.56
N PRO A 62 -5.43 -5.82 -10.90
CA PRO A 62 -6.32 -6.75 -10.24
C PRO A 62 -5.79 -8.18 -10.42
N PRO A 63 -5.96 -9.07 -9.42
CA PRO A 63 -5.58 -10.46 -9.56
C PRO A 63 -6.28 -11.12 -10.75
N ASP A 64 -5.56 -11.92 -11.52
CA ASP A 64 -6.14 -12.70 -12.59
C ASP A 64 -7.03 -13.85 -12.07
N GLU A 65 -7.81 -14.47 -12.96
CA GLU A 65 -8.73 -15.54 -12.57
C GLU A 65 -8.04 -16.73 -11.91
N GLU A 66 -6.80 -17.05 -12.31
CA GLU A 66 -6.06 -18.17 -11.73
C GLU A 66 -5.70 -17.87 -10.27
N THR A 67 -5.17 -16.67 -10.02
CA THR A 67 -4.84 -16.16 -8.69
C THR A 67 -6.09 -16.11 -7.81
N LEU A 68 -7.22 -15.61 -8.34
CA LEU A 68 -8.50 -15.61 -7.61
C LEU A 68 -8.97 -17.02 -7.26
N LYS A 69 -8.81 -18.00 -8.15
CA LYS A 69 -9.13 -19.41 -7.86
C LYS A 69 -8.25 -19.98 -6.75
N LYS A 70 -6.95 -19.70 -6.76
CA LYS A 70 -6.02 -20.12 -5.70
C LYS A 70 -6.40 -19.48 -4.35
N ILE A 71 -6.70 -18.18 -4.34
CA ILE A 71 -7.18 -17.46 -3.15
C ILE A 71 -8.46 -18.11 -2.60
N ALA A 72 -9.45 -18.36 -3.46
CA ALA A 72 -10.74 -18.94 -3.06
C ALA A 72 -10.60 -20.34 -2.43
N LYS A 73 -9.55 -21.08 -2.79
CA LYS A 73 -9.24 -22.40 -2.23
C LYS A 73 -8.22 -22.37 -1.09
N ALA A 74 -7.79 -21.18 -0.66
CA ALA A 74 -6.71 -20.98 0.31
C ALA A 74 -5.41 -21.72 -0.08
N GLU A 75 -5.15 -21.84 -1.39
CA GLU A 75 -3.94 -22.43 -1.92
C GLU A 75 -2.77 -21.44 -1.82
N LYS A 76 -1.54 -21.98 -1.87
CA LYS A 76 -0.33 -21.17 -1.91
C LYS A 76 -0.30 -20.42 -3.25
N LEU A 77 -0.09 -19.11 -3.19
CA LEU A 77 0.13 -18.29 -4.38
C LEU A 77 1.58 -18.42 -4.82
N ASP A 78 1.81 -18.15 -6.10
CA ASP A 78 3.16 -18.02 -6.62
C ASP A 78 3.87 -16.85 -5.92
N PRO A 79 5.21 -16.90 -5.79
CA PRO A 79 5.97 -15.80 -5.21
C PRO A 79 5.63 -14.48 -5.89
N ALA A 80 5.48 -13.43 -5.08
CA ALA A 80 5.18 -12.10 -5.59
C ALA A 80 6.40 -11.53 -6.33
N GLU A 81 6.23 -11.20 -7.62
CA GLU A 81 7.30 -10.64 -8.47
C GLU A 81 6.97 -9.21 -8.92
N GLY A 82 7.88 -8.27 -8.60
CA GLY A 82 7.77 -6.86 -9.00
C GLY A 82 8.97 -6.04 -8.55
N ASP A 83 9.00 -4.77 -8.94
CA ASP A 83 10.07 -3.83 -8.57
C ASP A 83 10.17 -3.62 -7.05
N HIS A 84 9.05 -3.77 -6.34
CA HIS A 84 9.00 -3.81 -4.89
C HIS A 84 8.05 -4.89 -4.39
N VAL A 85 8.46 -5.60 -3.36
CA VAL A 85 7.63 -6.60 -2.67
C VAL A 85 7.42 -6.16 -1.23
N LEU A 86 6.15 -6.01 -0.85
CA LEU A 86 5.76 -5.90 0.55
C LEU A 86 5.84 -7.30 1.15
N GLU A 87 6.89 -7.54 1.93
CA GLU A 87 7.27 -8.85 2.45
C GLU A 87 6.24 -9.46 3.41
N PRO A 88 6.13 -10.80 3.49
CA PRO A 88 5.43 -11.46 4.59
C PRO A 88 5.95 -11.02 5.95
N GLY A 89 5.05 -10.87 6.93
CA GLY A 89 5.43 -10.44 8.27
C GLY A 89 4.30 -9.80 9.08
N HIS A 90 4.69 -9.14 10.17
CA HIS A 90 3.78 -8.45 11.07
C HIS A 90 3.83 -6.95 10.85
N TYR A 91 2.65 -6.36 10.73
CA TYR A 91 2.46 -4.94 10.48
C TYR A 91 1.50 -4.36 11.50
N ARG A 92 1.75 -3.11 11.92
CA ARG A 92 0.67 -2.31 12.50
C ARG A 92 -0.15 -1.74 11.37
N PHE A 93 -1.46 -1.81 11.51
CA PHE A 93 -2.40 -1.57 10.43
C PHE A 93 -3.54 -0.67 10.89
N ILE A 94 -3.92 0.26 10.01
CA ILE A 94 -5.21 0.94 10.06
C ILE A 94 -5.80 1.06 8.66
N GLN A 95 -7.12 1.07 8.60
CA GLN A 95 -7.87 1.41 7.39
C GLN A 95 -8.68 2.68 7.64
N ILE A 96 -8.64 3.59 6.68
CA ILE A 96 -9.30 4.90 6.73
C ILE A 96 -9.98 5.21 5.39
N PRO A 97 -10.99 6.09 5.38
CA PRO A 97 -11.44 6.73 4.14
C PRO A 97 -10.24 7.38 3.43
N LEU A 98 -10.26 7.44 2.10
CA LEU A 98 -9.21 8.07 1.32
C LEU A 98 -9.05 9.55 1.77
N PRO A 99 -7.89 9.94 2.31
CA PRO A 99 -7.59 11.34 2.61
C PRO A 99 -7.46 12.18 1.35
N ALA A 100 -7.81 13.47 1.42
CA ALA A 100 -7.67 14.38 0.27
C ALA A 100 -6.20 14.74 -0.03
N SER A 101 -5.33 14.68 0.97
CA SER A 101 -3.89 14.92 0.86
C SER A 101 -3.10 14.01 1.80
N ILE A 102 -1.77 13.94 1.60
CA ILE A 102 -0.90 13.17 2.48
C ILE A 102 -0.80 13.76 3.90
N GLU A 103 -1.05 15.06 4.05
CA GLU A 103 -1.01 15.77 5.33
C GLU A 103 -2.19 15.40 6.24
N GLU A 104 -3.30 14.94 5.66
CA GLU A 104 -4.46 14.45 6.40
C GLU A 104 -4.26 13.03 6.97
N LEU A 105 -3.13 12.39 6.67
CA LEU A 105 -2.80 11.11 7.30
C LEU A 105 -2.66 11.30 8.81
N PRO A 106 -3.26 10.42 9.63
CA PRO A 106 -3.22 10.53 11.09
C PRO A 106 -1.87 10.05 11.65
N LEU A 107 -0.75 10.63 11.19
CA LEU A 107 0.63 10.22 11.49
C LEU A 107 0.93 10.24 12.99
N GLU A 108 0.39 11.20 13.73
CA GLU A 108 0.53 11.28 15.18
C GLU A 108 -0.01 10.03 15.89
N ASN A 109 -1.09 9.44 15.36
CA ASN A 109 -1.68 8.22 15.89
C ASN A 109 -0.89 6.96 15.50
N LEU A 110 0.01 7.05 14.52
CA LEU A 110 0.83 5.93 14.05
C LEU A 110 2.03 5.64 14.95
N ALA A 111 2.46 6.64 15.73
CA ALA A 111 3.64 6.58 16.59
C ALA A 111 4.85 5.98 15.85
N LEU A 112 5.15 6.49 14.65
CA LEU A 112 6.31 6.07 13.88
C LEU A 112 7.59 6.34 14.67
N LYS A 113 8.58 5.46 14.54
CA LYS A 113 9.92 5.60 15.13
C LYS A 113 10.95 5.67 14.00
N GLU A 114 12.13 6.20 14.31
CA GLU A 114 13.24 6.24 13.37
C GLU A 114 13.53 4.84 12.79
N GLY A 115 13.63 4.76 11.46
CA GLY A 115 13.84 3.51 10.73
C GLY A 115 12.57 2.70 10.45
N ASP A 116 11.40 3.10 10.96
CA ASP A 116 10.14 2.52 10.53
C ASP A 116 9.84 2.85 9.07
N LEU A 117 9.15 1.92 8.42
CA LEU A 117 8.64 2.09 7.06
C LEU A 117 7.13 2.20 7.10
N LEU A 118 6.60 3.23 6.45
CA LEU A 118 5.18 3.46 6.27
C LEU A 118 4.78 3.14 4.83
N TYR A 119 3.90 2.15 4.69
CA TYR A 119 3.26 1.84 3.42
C TYR A 119 1.87 2.46 3.43
N VAL A 120 1.64 3.44 2.57
CA VAL A 120 0.34 4.01 2.26
C VAL A 120 -0.21 3.21 1.07
N ARG A 121 -1.08 2.24 1.35
CA ARG A 121 -1.74 1.42 0.32
C ARG A 121 -3.10 2.03 -0.01
N ILE A 122 -3.42 2.12 -1.29
CA ILE A 122 -4.73 2.58 -1.76
C ILE A 122 -5.35 1.45 -2.58
N LEU A 123 -6.49 0.95 -2.13
CA LEU A 123 -7.23 -0.12 -2.79
C LEU A 123 -8.37 0.47 -3.60
N LYS A 124 -8.50 0.06 -4.87
CA LYS A 124 -9.67 0.37 -5.69
C LYS A 124 -10.71 -0.74 -5.57
N GLU A 125 -11.58 -0.63 -4.57
CA GLU A 125 -12.62 -1.62 -4.29
C GLU A 125 -13.79 -1.57 -5.30
N GLY A 126 -13.94 -0.47 -6.03
CA GLY A 126 -14.95 -0.30 -7.07
C GLY A 126 -14.65 0.92 -7.95
N SER A 127 -15.54 1.22 -8.90
CA SER A 127 -15.33 2.32 -9.86
C SER A 127 -15.11 3.69 -9.21
N PHE A 128 -15.66 3.92 -8.01
CA PHE A 128 -15.56 5.18 -7.26
C PHE A 128 -15.19 4.98 -5.79
N ALA A 129 -14.71 3.79 -5.43
CA ALA A 129 -14.42 3.43 -4.04
C ALA A 129 -12.92 3.20 -3.88
N LEU A 130 -12.21 4.25 -3.47
CA LEU A 130 -10.83 4.17 -3.04
C LEU A 130 -10.78 4.12 -1.51
N VAL A 131 -10.01 3.18 -0.97
CA VAL A 131 -9.81 3.01 0.46
C VAL A 131 -8.32 3.07 0.76
N ALA A 132 -7.96 3.87 1.77
CA ALA A 132 -6.57 3.98 2.21
C ALA A 132 -6.31 3.04 3.38
N GLN A 133 -5.18 2.35 3.33
CA GLN A 133 -4.68 1.49 4.39
C GLN A 133 -3.25 1.90 4.72
N LEU A 134 -2.97 2.13 6.00
CA LEU A 134 -1.63 2.46 6.47
C LEU A 134 -1.03 1.26 7.17
N TRP A 135 0.09 0.79 6.66
CA TRP A 135 0.80 -0.36 7.19
C TRP A 135 2.18 0.09 7.65
N ILE A 136 2.51 -0.19 8.89
CA ILE A 136 3.80 0.17 9.48
C ILE A 136 4.59 -1.11 9.68
N ARG A 137 5.74 -1.19 9.01
CA ARG A 137 6.75 -2.19 9.32
C ARG A 137 7.72 -1.57 10.31
N ARG A 138 7.74 -2.10 11.52
CA ARG A 138 8.74 -1.70 12.51
C ARG A 138 10.10 -2.21 12.06
N ARG A 139 11.14 -1.40 12.20
CA ARG A 139 12.50 -1.93 12.22
C ARG A 139 12.53 -2.95 13.36
N ALA A 140 13.12 -4.13 13.12
CA ALA A 140 13.23 -5.15 14.16
C ALA A 140 13.73 -4.49 15.46
N GLU A 141 12.95 -4.61 16.53
CA GLU A 141 13.40 -4.22 17.88
C GLU A 141 14.56 -5.12 18.32
#